data_AF-A0AAU5PFY2-F1
#
_entry.id   AF-A0AAU5PFY2-F1
#
_cell.length_a   1.000
_cell.length_b   1.000
_cell.length_c   1.000
_cell.angle_alpha   90.00
_cell.angle_beta   90.00
_cell.angle_gamma   90.00
#
_symmetry.space_group_name_H-M   'P 1'
#
loop_
_entity.id
_entity.type
_entity.pdbx_description
1 polymer ?
#
loop_
_entity_poly.entity_id
_entity_poly.type
_entity_poly.pdbx_seq_one_letter_code
_entity_poly.pdbx_strand_id
1 'polypeptide(L)'
;MSNPEWVAWIETKQRRETEAAAVRPRTDSDRAAAQADWNIWPEVVAQMEEDQDDAIDLYGVALCRFAVGQSDRLELTGNRV
;
A
#
# COMPACT_ATOMS: atom_id res chain seq x y z
N MET A 1 -17.76 23.00 28.53
CA MET A 1 -18.64 22.73 27.37
C MET A 1 -17.91 21.72 26.52
N SER A 2 -18.40 20.48 26.47
CA SER A 2 -17.80 19.46 25.59
C SER A 2 -18.18 19.83 24.17
N ASN A 3 -17.19 20.06 23.30
CA ASN A 3 -17.45 20.46 21.93
C ASN A 3 -17.74 19.19 21.09
N PRO A 4 -19.00 18.97 20.65
CA PRO A 4 -19.40 17.71 20.01
C PRO A 4 -18.63 17.41 18.72
N GLU A 5 -18.20 18.46 17.99
CA GLU A 5 -17.39 18.29 16.77
C GLU A 5 -15.96 17.79 17.08
N TRP A 6 -15.43 18.17 18.24
CA TRP A 6 -14.12 17.74 18.71
C TRP A 6 -14.15 16.29 19.18
N VAL A 7 -15.24 15.86 19.81
CA VAL A 7 -15.47 14.45 20.20
C VAL A 7 -15.56 13.57 18.95
N ALA A 8 -16.35 13.97 17.95
CA ALA A 8 -16.47 13.23 16.69
C ALA A 8 -15.14 13.14 15.92
N TRP A 9 -14.31 14.18 15.98
CA TRP A 9 -12.97 14.18 15.41
C TRP A 9 -12.03 13.18 16.12
N ILE A 10 -12.07 13.15 17.46
CA ILE A 10 -11.28 12.20 18.27
C ILE A 10 -11.71 10.75 17.98
N GLU A 11 -13.01 10.47 17.93
CA GLU A 11 -13.52 9.13 17.60
C GLU A 11 -13.12 8.69 16.19
N THR A 12 -13.14 9.61 15.23
CA THR A 12 -12.70 9.32 13.86
C THR A 12 -11.20 9.04 13.79
N LYS A 13 -10.39 9.80 14.54
CA LYS A 13 -8.95 9.57 14.66
C LYS A 13 -8.65 8.22 15.31
N GLN A 14 -9.29 7.91 16.44
CA GLN A 14 -9.09 6.65 17.15
C GLN A 14 -9.52 5.45 16.32
N ARG A 15 -10.63 5.53 15.58
CA ARG A 15 -11.06 4.46 14.67
C ARG A 15 -10.01 4.17 13.60
N ARG A 16 -9.46 5.22 12.95
CA ARG A 16 -8.40 5.06 11.94
C ARG A 16 -7.11 4.48 12.53
N GLU A 17 -6.72 4.92 13.72
CA GLU A 17 -5.56 4.36 14.42
C GLU A 17 -5.79 2.91 14.85
N THR A 18 -7.02 2.55 15.24
CA THR A 18 -7.38 1.19 15.60
C THR A 18 -7.43 0.28 14.37
N GLU A 19 -7.94 0.77 13.23
CA GLU A 19 -7.90 0.06 11.95
C GLU A 19 -6.45 -0.15 11.48
N ALA A 20 -5.59 0.85 11.60
CA ALA A 20 -4.16 0.73 11.30
C ALA A 20 -3.45 -0.25 12.26
N ALA A 21 -3.80 -0.23 13.55
CA ALA A 21 -3.23 -1.14 14.55
C ALA A 21 -3.79 -2.58 14.46
N ALA A 22 -4.96 -2.76 13.84
CA ALA A 22 -5.57 -4.08 13.60
C ALA A 22 -4.93 -4.81 12.41
N VAL A 23 -4.16 -4.11 11.58
CA VAL A 23 -3.29 -4.74 10.59
C VAL A 23 -2.19 -5.47 11.35
N ARG A 24 -2.17 -6.80 11.24
CA ARG A 24 -1.14 -7.62 11.89
C ARG A 24 0.24 -7.12 11.44
N PRO A 25 1.24 -7.06 12.33
CA PRO A 25 2.58 -6.69 11.92
C PRO A 25 3.04 -7.64 10.81
N ARG A 26 3.30 -7.09 9.62
CA ARG A 26 3.78 -7.86 8.47
C ARG A 26 5.10 -8.51 8.83
N THR A 27 5.19 -9.82 8.62
CA THR A 27 6.39 -10.58 9.00
C THR A 27 7.44 -10.51 7.90
N ASP A 28 8.70 -10.76 8.26
CA ASP A 28 9.80 -10.90 7.29
C ASP A 28 9.50 -11.98 6.24
N SER A 29 8.72 -13.02 6.61
CA SER A 29 8.24 -14.04 5.69
C SER A 29 7.22 -13.51 4.67
N ASP A 30 6.36 -12.57 5.05
CA ASP A 30 5.46 -11.90 4.09
C ASP A 30 6.26 -11.06 3.09
N ARG A 31 7.30 -10.37 3.56
CA ARG A 31 8.24 -9.61 2.73
C ARG A 31 9.00 -10.52 1.75
N ALA A 32 9.49 -11.66 2.23
CA ALA A 32 10.20 -12.64 1.41
C ALA A 32 9.28 -13.29 0.37
N ALA A 33 8.04 -13.62 0.73
CA ALA A 33 7.05 -14.18 -0.20
C ALA A 33 6.66 -13.16 -1.28
N ALA A 34 6.45 -11.90 -0.89
CA ALA A 34 6.13 -10.82 -1.81
C ALA A 34 7.27 -10.52 -2.80
N GLN A 35 8.54 -10.67 -2.38
CA GLN A 35 9.70 -10.48 -3.25
C GLN A 35 10.02 -11.70 -4.14
N ALA A 36 9.43 -12.87 -3.84
CA ALA A 36 9.72 -14.11 -4.57
C ALA A 36 9.05 -14.16 -5.95
N ASP A 37 7.93 -13.45 -6.15
CA ASP A 37 7.23 -13.38 -7.43
C ASP A 37 7.20 -11.94 -7.95
N TRP A 38 7.65 -11.75 -9.19
CA TRP A 38 7.66 -10.45 -9.86
C TRP A 38 6.42 -10.25 -10.74
N ASN A 39 5.57 -11.27 -10.88
CA ASN A 39 4.31 -11.18 -11.62
C ASN A 39 3.20 -10.46 -10.85
N ILE A 40 3.36 -10.27 -9.53
CA ILE A 40 2.42 -9.50 -8.69
C ILE A 40 2.53 -7.98 -8.93
N TRP A 41 3.34 -7.55 -9.90
CA TRP A 41 3.56 -6.15 -10.20
C TRP A 41 2.28 -5.29 -10.38
N PRO A 42 1.12 -5.79 -10.87
CA PRO A 42 -0.11 -4.98 -10.91
C PRO A 42 -0.61 -4.60 -9.51
N GLU A 43 -0.54 -5.53 -8.55
CA GLU A 43 -0.92 -5.28 -7.15
C GLU A 43 0.06 -4.31 -6.49
N VAL A 44 1.36 -4.41 -6.83
CA VAL A 44 2.38 -3.46 -6.35
C VAL A 44 2.09 -2.04 -6.86
N VAL A 45 1.66 -1.88 -8.11
CA VAL A 45 1.29 -0.56 -8.66
C VAL A 45 0.07 0.00 -7.95
N ALA A 46 -0.98 -0.82 -7.73
CA ALA A 46 -2.17 -0.39 -6.99
C ALA A 46 -1.81 0.06 -5.56
N GLN A 47 -1.00 -0.72 -4.84
CA GLN A 47 -0.55 -0.36 -3.50
C GLN A 47 0.34 0.90 -3.52
N MET A 48 1.19 1.08 -4.54
CA MET A 48 2.02 2.29 -4.69
C MET A 48 1.20 3.56 -4.93
N GLU A 49 0.03 3.45 -5.56
CA GLU A 49 -0.92 4.57 -5.73
C GLU A 49 -1.64 4.92 -4.42
N GLU A 50 -1.93 3.92 -3.58
CA GLU A 50 -2.57 4.11 -2.28
C GLU A 50 -1.59 4.63 -1.21
N ASP A 51 -0.44 3.96 -1.06
CA ASP A 51 0.62 4.28 -0.11
C ASP A 51 2.00 3.81 -0.61
N GLN A 52 2.77 4.76 -1.13
CA GLN A 52 4.12 4.51 -1.67
C GLN A 52 5.11 4.01 -0.61
N ASP A 53 5.06 4.52 0.61
CA ASP A 53 6.03 4.14 1.65
C ASP A 53 5.76 2.71 2.13
N ASP A 54 4.49 2.33 2.30
CA ASP A 54 4.08 0.97 2.65
C ASP A 54 4.45 -0.04 1.56
N ALA A 55 4.21 0.32 0.29
CA ALA A 55 4.57 -0.53 -0.84
C ALA A 55 6.09 -0.74 -0.93
N ILE A 56 6.90 0.32 -0.72
CA ILE A 56 8.36 0.20 -0.73
C ILE A 56 8.86 -0.67 0.44
N ASP A 57 8.29 -0.54 1.64
CA ASP A 57 8.69 -1.38 2.77
C ASP A 57 8.33 -2.86 2.53
N LEU A 58 7.15 -3.13 1.98
CA LEU A 58 6.65 -4.48 1.75
C LEU A 58 7.32 -5.19 0.56
N TYR A 59 7.34 -4.55 -0.60
CA TYR A 59 7.81 -5.16 -1.85
C TYR A 59 9.29 -4.89 -2.13
N GLY A 60 9.85 -3.85 -1.50
CA GLY A 60 11.20 -3.40 -1.75
C GLY A 60 11.32 -2.52 -3.00
N VAL A 61 12.29 -1.60 -2.96
CA VAL A 61 12.53 -0.59 -4.01
C VAL A 61 12.71 -1.19 -5.41
N ALA A 62 13.34 -2.35 -5.52
CA ALA A 62 13.60 -2.98 -6.82
C ALA A 62 12.31 -3.46 -7.51
N LEU A 63 11.41 -4.10 -6.76
CA LEU A 63 10.15 -4.59 -7.28
C LEU A 63 9.19 -3.44 -7.60
N CYS A 64 9.11 -2.41 -6.75
CA CYS A 64 8.32 -1.21 -7.04
C CYS A 64 8.76 -0.51 -8.33
N ARG A 65 10.08 -0.36 -8.55
CA ARG A 65 10.61 0.23 -9.79
C ARG A 65 10.28 -0.60 -11.02
N PHE A 66 10.40 -1.93 -10.90
CA PHE A 66 10.01 -2.84 -11.96
C PHE A 66 8.53 -2.69 -12.30
N ALA A 67 7.67 -2.65 -11.28
CA ALA A 67 6.23 -2.57 -11.42
C ALA A 67 5.76 -1.30 -12.10
N VAL A 68 6.29 -0.13 -11.71
CA VAL A 68 6.02 1.15 -12.39
C VAL A 68 6.43 1.08 -13.87
N GLY A 69 7.62 0.54 -14.17
CA GLY A 69 8.08 0.39 -15.56
C GLY A 69 7.23 -0.57 -16.40
N GLN A 70 6.60 -1.58 -15.79
CA GLN A 70 5.64 -2.45 -16.47
C GLN A 70 4.32 -1.73 -16.75
N SER A 71 3.83 -0.96 -15.77
CA SER A 71 2.63 -0.13 -15.93
C SER A 71 2.78 0.85 -17.10
N ASP A 72 3.87 1.63 -17.10
CA ASP A 72 4.16 2.60 -18.16
C ASP A 72 4.22 1.93 -19.54
N ARG A 73 4.83 0.74 -19.62
CA ARG A 73 4.91 -0.01 -20.87
C ARG A 73 3.53 -0.47 -21.35
N LEU A 74 2.65 -0.88 -20.44
CA LEU A 74 1.28 -1.29 -20.78
C LEU A 74 0.43 -0.12 -21.24
N GLU A 75 0.53 1.03 -20.56
CA GLU A 75 -0.12 2.27 -20.98
C GLU A 75 0.31 2.71 -22.38
N LEU A 76 1.61 2.63 -22.69
CA LEU A 76 2.13 2.92 -24.03
C LEU A 76 1.64 1.95 -25.11
N THR A 77 1.29 0.71 -24.74
CA THR A 77 0.71 -0.28 -25.67
C THR A 77 -0.81 -0.20 -25.78
N GLY A 78 -1.47 0.72 -25.07
CA GLY A 78 -2.92 0.95 -25.15
C GLY A 78 -3.79 -0.09 -24.45
N ASN A 79 -3.19 -0.98 -23.65
CA ASN A 79 -3.90 -1.98 -22.85
C ASN A 79 -3.85 -1.54 -21.39
N ARG A 80 -4.91 -0.86 -20.92
CA ARG A 80 -5.05 -0.50 -19.51
C ARG A 80 -5.48 -1.75 -18.73
N VAL A 81 -4.76 -2.06 -17.65
CA VAL A 81 -5.13 -3.10 -16.67
C VAL A 81 -6.16 -2.53 -15.70
#